data_AF-U3AAM8-F1
#
_entry.id   AF-U3AAM8-F1
#
_cell.length_a   1.000
_cell.length_b   1.000
_cell.length_c   1.000
_cell.angle_alpha   90.00
_cell.angle_beta   90.00
_cell.angle_gamma   90.00
#
_symmetry.space_group_name_H-M   'P 1'
#
loop_
_entity.id
_entity.type
_entity.pdbx_description
1 polymer ?
#
loop_
_entity_poly.entity_id
_entity_poly.type
_entity_poly.pdbx_seq_one_letter_code
_entity_poly.pdbx_strand_id
1 'polypeptide(L)'
;MVALGHAAAPEAHLAQIYSAPVGETRGLRVEIEVTAENCGTPMQAEMVRSDGKGGLASLDLEVTLPGCDALGELLVLQNLEPGLTLASR
;
A
#
# COMPACT_ATOMS: atom_id res chain seq x y z
N MET A 1 -4.65 13.57 -5.59
CA MET A 1 -3.58 12.56 -5.41
C MET A 1 -2.47 12.87 -6.39
N VAL A 2 -1.22 12.67 -5.98
CA VAL A 2 -0.06 12.80 -6.88
C VAL A 2 0.60 11.43 -6.95
N ALA A 3 0.67 10.88 -8.16
CA ALA A 3 1.43 9.66 -8.44
C ALA A 3 2.81 10.06 -8.99
N LEU A 4 3.86 9.43 -8.46
CA LEU A 4 5.25 9.62 -8.83
C LEU A 4 5.82 8.31 -9.36
N GLY A 5 6.80 8.43 -10.26
CA GLY A 5 7.50 7.31 -10.89
C GLY A 5 7.12 7.09 -12.36
N HIS A 6 7.86 6.22 -13.04
CA HIS A 6 7.64 5.88 -14.44
C HIS A 6 7.23 4.40 -14.58
N ALA A 7 5.94 4.15 -14.77
CA ALA A 7 5.39 2.79 -14.74
C ALA A 7 5.92 1.86 -15.83
N ALA A 8 6.45 2.39 -16.94
CA ALA A 8 7.01 1.57 -18.02
C ALA A 8 8.52 1.26 -17.83
N ALA A 9 9.14 1.75 -16.75
CA ALA A 9 10.51 1.38 -16.42
C ALA A 9 10.58 -0.10 -15.98
N PRO A 10 11.66 -0.81 -16.29
CA PRO A 10 11.98 -2.06 -15.61
C PRO A 10 12.04 -1.81 -14.10
N GLU A 11 11.45 -2.71 -13.31
CA GLU A 11 11.44 -2.61 -11.83
C GLU A 11 10.96 -1.24 -11.33
N ALA A 12 9.89 -0.71 -11.95
CA ALA A 12 9.37 0.60 -11.64
C ALA A 12 8.96 0.74 -10.17
N HIS A 13 9.62 1.65 -9.46
CA HIS A 13 9.16 2.13 -8.17
C HIS A 13 8.17 3.28 -8.37
N LEU A 14 6.96 3.11 -7.83
CA LEU A 14 5.89 4.08 -7.89
C LEU A 14 5.53 4.55 -6.48
N ALA A 15 5.19 5.83 -6.32
CA ALA A 15 4.75 6.38 -5.04
C ALA A 15 3.48 7.20 -5.20
N GLN A 16 2.59 7.13 -4.22
CA GLN A 16 1.38 7.95 -4.15
C GLN A 16 1.41 8.82 -2.91
N ILE A 17 1.20 10.14 -3.08
CA ILE A 17 1.22 11.11 -2.00
C ILE A 17 -0.20 11.54 -1.66
N TYR A 18 -0.53 11.44 -0.37
CA TYR A 18 -1.78 11.87 0.23
C TYR A 18 -1.51 12.89 1.34
N SER A 19 -2.33 13.94 1.39
CA SER A 19 -2.29 14.96 2.44
C SER A 19 -3.70 15.21 2.95
N ALA A 20 -3.84 15.39 4.26
CA ALA A 20 -5.10 15.75 4.91
C ALA A 20 -4.91 17.02 5.76
N PRO A 21 -5.97 17.80 6.02
CA PRO A 21 -5.90 18.96 6.90
C PRO A 21 -5.43 18.60 8.31
N VAL A 22 -4.72 19.53 8.96
CA VAL A 22 -4.29 19.37 10.35
C VAL A 22 -5.51 19.29 11.27
N GLY A 23 -5.53 18.32 12.18
CA GLY A 23 -6.61 18.12 13.14
C GLY A 23 -7.71 17.15 12.68
N GLU A 24 -7.68 16.68 11.43
CA GLU A 24 -8.51 15.56 10.98
C GLU A 24 -7.73 14.24 11.07
N THR A 25 -8.17 13.33 11.93
CA THR A 25 -7.70 11.94 11.89
C THR A 25 -8.43 11.23 10.74
N ARG A 26 -7.70 10.87 9.68
CA ARG A 26 -8.22 10.03 8.59
C ARG A 26 -7.48 8.72 8.55
N GLY A 27 -8.22 7.61 8.52
CA GLY A 27 -7.68 6.29 8.22
C GLY A 27 -7.37 6.17 6.73
N LEU A 28 -6.29 5.45 6.40
CA LEU A 28 -5.95 5.09 5.03
C LEU A 28 -6.34 3.63 4.79
N ARG A 29 -7.10 3.38 3.73
CA ARG A 29 -7.40 2.04 3.23
C ARG A 29 -6.88 1.94 1.80
N VAL A 30 -6.18 0.86 1.51
CA VAL A 30 -5.68 0.56 0.17
C VAL A 30 -6.31 -0.75 -0.28
N GLU A 31 -6.83 -0.76 -1.50
CA GLU A 31 -7.47 -1.91 -2.12
C GLU A 31 -6.75 -2.16 -3.44
N ILE A 32 -6.42 -3.42 -3.69
CA ILE A 32 -5.67 -3.85 -4.87
C ILE A 32 -6.52 -4.87 -5.58
N GLU A 33 -6.84 -4.60 -6.84
CA GLU A 33 -7.53 -5.56 -7.69
C GLU A 33 -6.57 -6.66 -8.15
N VAL A 34 -7.04 -7.90 -8.04
CA VAL A 34 -6.35 -9.08 -8.55
C VAL A 34 -6.58 -9.15 -10.06
N THR A 35 -5.50 -9.01 -10.82
CA THR A 35 -5.48 -9.05 -12.28
C THR A 35 -4.63 -10.22 -12.77
N ALA A 36 -4.70 -10.52 -14.08
CA ALA A 36 -3.91 -11.61 -14.66
C ALA A 36 -2.39 -11.34 -14.58
N GLU A 37 -2.02 -10.07 -14.43
CA GLU A 37 -0.63 -9.61 -14.37
C GLU A 37 -0.02 -9.67 -12.96
N ASN A 38 -0.84 -9.74 -11.90
CA ASN A 38 -0.37 -9.68 -10.51
C ASN A 38 -0.82 -10.85 -9.63
N CYS A 39 -1.73 -11.72 -10.09
CA CYS A 39 -2.26 -12.81 -9.29
C CYS A 39 -1.16 -13.80 -8.84
N GLY A 40 -1.23 -14.23 -7.57
CA GLY A 40 -0.28 -15.15 -6.96
C GLY A 40 1.13 -14.59 -6.79
N THR A 41 1.37 -13.31 -7.09
CA THR A 41 2.70 -12.71 -6.99
C THR A 41 2.95 -12.10 -5.61
N PRO A 42 4.17 -12.22 -5.06
CA PRO A 42 4.56 -11.43 -3.91
C PRO A 42 4.77 -9.97 -4.34
N MET A 43 4.32 -9.05 -3.51
CA MET A 43 4.44 -7.61 -3.69
C MET A 43 5.06 -7.02 -2.42
N GLN A 44 6.00 -6.10 -2.62
CA GLN A 44 6.57 -5.28 -1.57
C GLN A 44 6.03 -3.86 -1.71
N ALA A 45 5.64 -3.26 -0.60
CA ALA A 45 5.23 -1.87 -0.52
C ALA A 45 5.80 -1.25 0.75
N GLU A 46 6.03 0.06 0.72
CA GLU A 46 6.42 0.84 1.88
C GLU A 46 5.44 1.99 2.08
N MET A 47 5.01 2.18 3.32
CA MET A 47 4.24 3.34 3.72
C MET A 47 5.10 4.27 4.56
N VAL A 48 5.23 5.53 4.14
CA VAL A 48 5.90 6.58 4.91
C VAL A 48 4.86 7.60 5.38
N ARG A 49 4.83 7.87 6.68
CA ARG A 49 3.93 8.83 7.31
C ARG A 49 4.72 9.96 7.96
N SER A 50 4.33 11.19 7.69
CA SER A 50 4.80 12.35 8.44
C SER A 50 3.89 12.67 9.61
N ASP A 51 4.48 13.02 10.75
CA ASP A 51 3.75 13.54 11.92
C ASP A 51 3.43 15.05 11.82
N GLY A 52 3.82 15.70 10.72
CA GLY A 52 3.66 17.15 10.49
C GLY A 52 4.59 18.04 11.32
N LYS A 53 5.46 17.47 12.15
CA LYS A 53 6.46 18.15 13.00
C LYS A 53 7.90 17.83 12.60
N GLY A 54 8.08 17.13 11.48
CA GLY A 54 9.38 16.73 10.95
C GLY A 54 9.77 15.30 11.29
N GLY A 55 8.94 14.56 12.04
CA GLY A 55 9.08 13.12 12.22
C GLY A 55 8.51 12.36 11.02
N LEU A 56 9.20 11.26 10.67
CA LEU A 56 8.76 10.28 9.69
C LEU A 56 8.71 8.90 10.36
N ALA A 57 7.67 8.14 10.07
CA ALA A 57 7.56 6.73 10.41
C ALA A 57 7.33 5.92 9.13
N SER A 58 8.07 4.84 8.95
CA SER A 58 7.88 3.90 7.85
C SER A 58 7.26 2.58 8.33
N LEU A 59 6.53 1.92 7.43
CA LEU A 59 5.98 0.58 7.60
C LEU A 59 6.22 -0.20 6.30
N ASP A 60 7.04 -1.23 6.39
CA ASP A 60 7.26 -2.18 5.30
C ASP A 60 6.10 -3.18 5.25
N LEU A 61 5.63 -3.46 4.04
CA LEU A 61 4.52 -4.35 3.76
C LEU A 61 4.97 -5.41 2.77
N GLU A 62 4.95 -6.66 3.21
CA GLU A 62 5.10 -7.82 2.34
C GLU A 62 3.75 -8.51 2.24
N VAL A 63 3.20 -8.55 1.03
CA VAL A 63 1.88 -9.13 0.76
C VAL A 63 1.96 -10.03 -0.46
N THR A 64 1.31 -11.18 -0.39
CA THR A 64 1.12 -12.04 -1.56
C THR A 64 -0.29 -11.84 -2.07
N LEU A 65 -0.41 -11.52 -3.36
CA LEU A 65 -1.72 -11.43 -3.98
C LEU A 65 -2.41 -12.80 -3.99
N PRO A 66 -3.75 -12.83 -3.86
CA PRO A 66 -4.54 -14.02 -4.08
C PRO A 66 -4.24 -14.69 -5.43
N GLY A 67 -4.54 -15.99 -5.53
CA GLY A 67 -4.37 -16.75 -6.76
C GLY A 67 -5.22 -16.21 -7.91
N CYS A 68 -4.93 -16.69 -9.13
CA CYS A 68 -5.65 -16.29 -10.34
C CYS A 68 -7.08 -16.86 -10.42
N ASP A 69 -7.52 -17.60 -9.41
CA ASP A 69 -8.92 -17.97 -9.18
C ASP A 69 -9.74 -16.81 -8.61
N ALA A 70 -9.10 -15.78 -8.05
CA ALA A 70 -9.72 -14.59 -7.47
C ALA A 70 -9.64 -13.34 -8.38
N LEU A 71 -9.58 -13.51 -9.71
CA LEU A 71 -9.51 -12.38 -10.64
C LEU A 71 -10.72 -11.43 -10.50
N GLY A 72 -10.45 -10.13 -10.43
CA GLY A 72 -11.44 -9.08 -10.20
C GLY A 72 -11.85 -8.92 -8.73
N GLU A 73 -11.33 -9.74 -7.81
CA GLU A 73 -11.47 -9.51 -6.38
C GLU A 73 -10.51 -8.42 -5.88
N LEU A 74 -10.83 -7.84 -4.73
CA LEU A 74 -10.03 -6.80 -4.10
C LEU A 74 -9.30 -7.35 -2.86
N LEU A 75 -7.98 -7.37 -2.91
CA LEU A 75 -7.16 -7.51 -1.72
C LEU A 75 -7.18 -6.19 -0.95
N VAL A 76 -7.79 -6.19 0.23
CA VAL A 76 -7.82 -5.02 1.12
C VAL A 76 -6.63 -5.07 2.06
N LEU A 77 -5.74 -4.08 1.96
CA LEU A 77 -4.65 -3.90 2.91
C LEU A 77 -5.20 -3.31 4.20
N GLN A 78 -5.25 -4.14 5.24
CA GLN A 78 -5.67 -3.75 6.58
C GLN A 78 -4.44 -3.33 7.41
N ASN A 79 -4.66 -2.61 8.51
CA ASN A 79 -3.62 -2.29 9.49
C ASN A 79 -2.48 -1.38 8.99
N LEU A 80 -2.79 -0.44 8.09
CA LEU A 80 -1.87 0.63 7.66
C LEU A 80 -1.67 1.73 8.73
N GLU A 81 -2.13 1.49 9.95
CA GLU A 81 -1.90 2.32 11.11
C GLU A 81 -0.70 1.78 11.90
N PRO A 82 0.22 2.63 12.39
CA PRO A 82 1.37 2.17 13.15
C PRO A 82 0.91 1.41 14.40
N GLY A 83 1.29 0.13 14.49
CA GLY A 83 1.09 -0.69 15.70
C GLY A 83 0.30 -2.00 15.56
N LEU A 84 -0.06 -2.45 14.36
CA LEU A 84 -0.77 -3.72 14.18
C LEU A 84 0.04 -4.71 13.34
N THR A 85 0.72 -5.64 14.03
CA THR A 85 1.35 -6.82 13.44
C THR A 85 0.28 -7.69 12.78
N LEU A 86 0.34 -7.85 11.46
CA LEU A 86 -0.42 -8.86 10.74
C LEU A 86 0.25 -10.22 10.98
N ALA A 87 -0.33 -11.01 11.89
CA ALA A 87 -0.08 -12.45 11.91
C ALA A 87 -0.85 -13.08 10.75
N SER A 88 -0.13 -13.54 9.72
CA SER A 88 -0.68 -14.47 8.73
C SER A 88 -0.82 -15.85 9.37
N ARG A 89 -1.87 -16.58 8.98
CA ARG A 89 -2.18 -17.93 9.45
C ARG A 89 -2.08 -18.90 8.30
#